data_AF-A0A3D1P0L9-F1
#
_entry.id   AF-A0A3D1P0L9-F1
#
_cell.length_a   1.000
_cell.length_b   1.000
_cell.length_c   1.000
_cell.angle_alpha   90.00
_cell.angle_beta   90.00
_cell.angle_gamma   90.00
#
_symmetry.space_group_name_H-M   'P 1'
#
loop_
_entity.id
_entity.type
_entity.pdbx_description
1 polymer ?
#
loop_
_entity_poly.entity_id
_entity_poly.type
_entity_poly.pdbx_seq_one_letter_code
_entity_poly.pdbx_strand_id
1 'polypeptide(L)'
;LFGHEKGAFPGAFDRHIGAIQHADGGTLALDEVDRLPLAVQQRLLESIQRGDVRPIGARHSFRVDVRLIAASNLPLKEMAEGGHFLNELLAALSPTTVHLPALRERAGDIPALARHFLARIGEQPGLRALGITDGALSLLAAYDWPGNVRQLQAVLFRAAVFCDGDALTADDFPQLSDLLGSDGAQQAPVHEGVGVMLYTPDGNLRPLEDIEADVIRLAIGHYRGRMTEVARRLGIGRSTLYRKLTELGIGDAA
;
A
#
# COMPACT_ATOMS: atom_id res chain seq x y z
N LEU A 1 -16.00 1.62 12.25
CA LEU A 1 -16.48 3.02 12.18
C LEU A 1 -17.34 3.42 13.38
N PHE A 2 -18.51 2.79 13.60
CA PHE A 2 -19.50 3.25 14.60
C PHE A 2 -19.38 2.64 16.00
N GLY A 3 -18.64 1.53 16.15
CA GLY A 3 -18.57 0.80 17.43
C GLY A 3 -19.81 -0.05 17.72
N HIS A 4 -19.81 -0.74 18.85
CA HIS A 4 -20.93 -1.56 19.31
C HIS A 4 -21.01 -1.64 20.84
N GLU A 5 -22.23 -1.84 21.34
CA GLU A 5 -22.49 -2.15 22.74
C GLU A 5 -22.35 -3.65 23.01
N LYS A 6 -22.18 -4.00 24.29
CA LYS A 6 -22.20 -5.40 24.73
C LYS A 6 -23.52 -6.06 24.36
N GLY A 7 -23.46 -7.23 23.74
CA GLY A 7 -24.63 -8.01 23.31
C GLY A 7 -25.29 -7.51 22.03
N ALA A 8 -24.67 -6.61 21.27
CA ALA A 8 -25.23 -6.07 20.03
C ALA A 8 -25.43 -7.13 18.91
N PHE A 9 -24.62 -8.19 18.91
CA PHE A 9 -24.70 -9.33 18.00
C PHE A 9 -24.02 -10.55 18.65
N PRO A 10 -24.25 -11.78 18.16
CA PRO A 10 -23.55 -12.96 18.66
C PRO A 10 -22.02 -12.77 18.62
N GLY A 11 -21.36 -12.86 19.78
CA GLY A 11 -19.92 -12.62 19.91
C GLY A 11 -19.52 -11.21 20.37
N ALA A 12 -20.45 -10.27 20.53
CA ALA A 12 -20.19 -8.94 21.11
C ALA A 12 -20.11 -9.03 22.65
N PHE A 13 -19.07 -9.65 23.19
CA PHE A 13 -18.92 -9.88 24.64
C PHE A 13 -18.69 -8.60 25.44
N ASP A 14 -18.03 -7.62 24.83
CA ASP A 14 -17.69 -6.34 25.43
C ASP A 14 -18.09 -5.18 24.52
N ARG A 15 -18.13 -3.98 25.09
CA ARG A 15 -18.35 -2.73 24.36
C ARG A 15 -17.10 -2.35 23.58
N HIS A 16 -17.26 -1.90 22.34
CA HIS A 16 -16.19 -1.36 21.51
C HIS A 16 -16.52 0.05 21.03
N ILE A 17 -15.67 1.02 21.39
CA ILE A 17 -15.80 2.41 20.97
C ILE A 17 -15.47 2.52 19.48
N GLY A 18 -16.36 3.14 18.70
CA GLY A 18 -16.15 3.35 17.27
C GLY A 18 -15.11 4.43 16.97
N ALA A 19 -14.51 4.36 15.79
CA ALA A 19 -13.55 5.36 15.32
C ALA A 19 -14.11 6.80 15.32
N ILE A 20 -15.40 7.00 14.99
CA ILE A 20 -16.01 8.34 15.04
C ILE A 20 -16.06 8.85 16.49
N GLN A 21 -16.54 8.03 17.42
CA GLN A 21 -16.61 8.40 18.84
C GLN A 21 -15.21 8.58 19.44
N HIS A 22 -14.24 7.78 19.03
CA HIS A 22 -12.86 7.89 19.50
C HIS A 22 -12.18 9.19 19.03
N ALA A 23 -12.60 9.72 17.88
CA ALA A 23 -12.06 10.95 17.29
C ALA A 23 -12.81 12.23 17.70
N ASP A 24 -13.69 12.15 18.70
CA ASP A 24 -14.44 13.30 19.21
C ASP A 24 -13.50 14.43 19.67
N GLY A 25 -13.77 15.66 19.23
CA GLY A 25 -12.90 16.83 19.38
C GLY A 25 -11.66 16.84 18.47
N GLY A 26 -11.57 15.91 17.51
CA GLY A 26 -10.36 15.68 16.72
C GLY A 26 -10.61 15.56 15.21
N THR A 27 -9.73 14.81 14.54
CA THR A 27 -9.81 14.54 13.10
C THR A 27 -9.84 13.05 12.83
N LEU A 28 -10.76 12.60 11.99
CA LEU A 28 -10.86 11.23 11.51
C LEU A 28 -10.55 11.18 10.02
N ALA A 29 -9.49 10.45 9.66
CA ALA A 29 -9.16 10.13 8.28
C ALA A 29 -9.79 8.78 7.89
N LEU A 30 -10.59 8.79 6.82
CA LEU A 30 -11.21 7.63 6.22
C LEU A 30 -10.55 7.37 4.86
N ASP A 31 -9.85 6.24 4.74
CA ASP A 31 -9.28 5.81 3.47
C ASP A 31 -10.24 4.85 2.75
N GLU A 32 -10.16 4.83 1.43
CA GLU A 32 -10.97 3.97 0.53
C GLU A 32 -12.49 4.08 0.76
N VAL A 33 -13.03 5.30 0.89
CA VAL A 33 -14.47 5.49 1.14
C VAL A 33 -15.36 4.97 0.01
N ASP A 34 -14.82 4.83 -1.19
CA ASP A 34 -15.48 4.16 -2.34
C ASP A 34 -15.85 2.70 -2.07
N ARG A 35 -15.17 2.04 -1.14
CA ARG A 35 -15.42 0.63 -0.81
C ARG A 35 -16.50 0.43 0.26
N LEU A 36 -17.06 1.50 0.80
CA LEU A 36 -18.09 1.41 1.82
C LEU A 36 -19.38 0.81 1.25
N PRO A 37 -19.95 -0.24 1.85
CA PRO A 37 -21.26 -0.74 1.47
C PRO A 37 -22.34 0.34 1.65
N LEU A 38 -23.39 0.35 0.82
CA LEU A 38 -24.45 1.36 0.86
C LEU A 38 -25.07 1.54 2.26
N ALA A 39 -25.29 0.46 3.01
CA ALA A 39 -25.81 0.56 4.37
C ALA A 39 -24.86 1.30 5.34
N VAL A 40 -23.55 1.18 5.13
CA VAL A 40 -22.53 1.92 5.90
C VAL A 40 -22.48 3.38 5.43
N GLN A 41 -22.64 3.63 4.13
CA GLN A 41 -22.73 4.98 3.58
C GLN A 41 -23.93 5.75 4.16
N GLN A 42 -25.11 5.12 4.24
CA GLN A 42 -26.30 5.72 4.85
C GLN A 42 -26.05 6.12 6.31
N ARG A 43 -25.48 5.20 7.11
CA ARG A 43 -25.17 5.49 8.52
C ARG A 43 -24.12 6.59 8.68
N LEU A 44 -23.14 6.65 7.78
CA LEU A 44 -22.12 7.71 7.80
C LEU A 44 -22.76 9.06 7.48
N LEU A 45 -23.61 9.12 6.44
CA LEU A 45 -24.36 10.31 6.08
C LEU A 45 -25.21 10.81 7.27
N GLU A 46 -25.98 9.91 7.91
CA GLU A 46 -26.77 10.26 9.09
C GLU A 46 -25.91 10.85 10.21
N SER A 47 -24.74 10.25 10.46
CA SER A 47 -23.81 10.71 11.50
C SER A 47 -23.25 12.10 11.19
N ILE A 48 -22.90 12.36 9.93
CA ILE A 48 -22.40 13.66 9.46
C ILE A 48 -23.50 14.73 9.58
N GLN A 49 -24.72 14.43 9.16
CA GLN A 49 -25.83 15.38 9.17
C GLN A 49 -26.30 15.71 10.59
N ARG A 50 -26.32 14.73 11.50
CA ARG A 50 -26.80 14.90 12.87
C ARG A 50 -25.74 15.41 13.85
N GLY A 51 -24.46 15.21 13.53
CA GLY A 51 -23.37 15.44 14.48
C GLY A 51 -23.43 14.50 15.68
N ASP A 52 -23.97 13.29 15.47
CA ASP A 52 -24.04 12.25 16.48
C ASP A 52 -23.66 10.89 15.90
N VAL A 53 -23.28 9.95 16.77
CA VAL A 53 -22.99 8.58 16.37
C VAL A 53 -23.73 7.61 17.26
N ARG A 54 -24.35 6.61 16.65
CA ARG A 54 -25.03 5.53 17.35
C ARG A 54 -24.29 4.19 17.16
N PRO A 55 -23.62 3.68 18.20
CA PRO A 55 -23.04 2.34 18.18
C PRO A 55 -24.10 1.27 17.91
N ILE A 56 -23.69 0.16 17.30
CA ILE A 56 -24.60 -0.96 17.04
C ILE A 56 -25.11 -1.51 18.37
N GLY A 57 -26.42 -1.71 18.49
CA GLY A 57 -27.06 -2.17 19.73
C GLY A 57 -27.29 -1.07 20.79
N ALA A 58 -26.76 0.14 20.60
CA ALA A 58 -27.02 1.25 21.51
C ALA A 58 -28.46 1.75 21.39
N ARG A 59 -29.05 2.19 22.51
CA ARG A 59 -30.37 2.85 22.53
C ARG A 59 -30.28 4.35 22.26
N HIS A 60 -29.17 4.97 22.65
CA HIS A 60 -28.92 6.40 22.53
C HIS A 60 -27.78 6.67 21.55
N SER A 61 -27.83 7.85 20.92
CA SER A 61 -26.72 8.41 20.17
C SER A 61 -25.81 9.23 21.08
N PHE A 62 -24.56 9.41 20.67
CA PHE A 62 -23.58 10.27 21.32
C PHE A 62 -23.27 11.44 20.40
N ARG A 63 -23.43 12.68 20.85
CA ARG A 63 -22.95 13.83 20.07
C ARG A 63 -21.44 13.77 19.93
N VAL A 64 -20.97 14.11 18.75
CA VAL A 64 -19.55 14.11 18.39
C VAL A 64 -19.24 15.34 17.55
N ASP A 65 -18.06 15.90 17.74
CA ASP A 65 -17.49 16.96 16.91
C ASP A 65 -16.20 16.45 16.27
N VAL A 66 -16.25 16.12 14.98
CA VAL A 66 -15.15 15.46 14.28
C VAL A 66 -14.92 16.10 12.93
N ARG A 67 -13.69 16.53 12.67
CA ARG A 67 -13.25 16.88 11.32
C ARG A 67 -13.02 15.61 10.51
N LEU A 68 -13.74 15.44 9.42
CA LEU A 68 -13.55 14.30 8.52
C LEU A 68 -12.59 14.65 7.37
N ILE A 69 -11.68 13.74 7.08
CA ILE A 69 -10.87 13.72 5.86
C ILE A 69 -11.15 12.38 5.18
N ALA A 70 -11.65 12.39 3.95
CA ALA A 70 -11.93 11.17 3.21
C ALA A 70 -11.01 11.08 1.99
N ALA A 71 -10.53 9.87 1.70
CA ALA A 71 -9.79 9.54 0.50
C ALA A 71 -10.50 8.42 -0.26
N SER A 72 -10.40 8.48 -1.58
CA SER A 72 -10.98 7.49 -2.48
C SER A 72 -10.03 7.19 -3.62
N ASN A 73 -10.02 5.93 -4.07
CA ASN A 73 -9.24 5.49 -5.22
C ASN A 73 -10.04 5.54 -6.54
N LEU A 74 -11.37 5.61 -6.45
CA LEU A 74 -12.28 5.63 -7.59
C LEU A 74 -12.98 6.98 -7.71
N PRO A 75 -13.38 7.41 -8.92
CA PRO A 75 -14.12 8.65 -9.10
C PRO A 75 -15.52 8.56 -8.46
N LEU A 76 -15.67 9.10 -7.25
CA LEU A 76 -16.92 9.01 -6.48
C LEU A 76 -18.15 9.59 -7.21
N LYS A 77 -17.95 10.56 -8.11
CA LYS A 77 -19.04 11.11 -8.94
C LYS A 77 -19.63 10.05 -9.87
N GLU A 78 -18.78 9.32 -10.60
CA GLU A 78 -19.20 8.24 -11.50
C GLU A 78 -19.82 7.08 -10.70
N MET A 79 -19.26 6.77 -9.53
CA MET A 79 -19.85 5.76 -8.64
C MET A 79 -21.25 6.17 -8.14
N ALA A 80 -21.48 7.47 -7.93
CA ALA A 80 -22.77 7.97 -7.49
C ALA A 80 -23.81 7.95 -8.62
N GLU A 81 -23.41 8.30 -9.84
CA GLU A 81 -24.23 8.14 -11.05
C GLU A 81 -24.61 6.67 -11.30
N GLY A 82 -23.68 5.75 -11.04
CA GLY A 82 -23.92 4.30 -11.11
C GLY A 82 -24.69 3.70 -9.93
N GLY A 83 -25.07 4.50 -8.92
CA GLY A 83 -25.81 4.03 -7.74
C GLY A 83 -24.98 3.19 -6.74
N HIS A 84 -23.66 3.13 -6.91
CA HIS A 84 -22.75 2.46 -5.97
C HIS A 84 -22.30 3.38 -4.83
N PHE A 85 -22.53 4.68 -4.97
CA PHE A 85 -22.27 5.68 -3.95
C PHE A 85 -23.46 6.61 -3.77
N LEU A 86 -23.77 7.03 -2.54
CA LEU A 86 -24.89 7.94 -2.29
C LEU A 86 -24.52 9.37 -2.67
N ASN A 87 -25.37 10.01 -3.49
CA ASN A 87 -25.19 11.40 -3.91
C ASN A 87 -25.15 12.36 -2.71
N GLU A 88 -25.96 12.08 -1.70
CA GLU A 88 -26.04 12.87 -0.47
C GLU A 88 -24.77 12.74 0.37
N LEU A 89 -24.17 11.53 0.42
CA LEU A 89 -22.90 11.32 1.10
C LEU A 89 -21.76 12.01 0.34
N LEU A 90 -21.77 11.94 -1.00
CA LEU A 90 -20.78 12.63 -1.83
C LEU A 90 -20.81 14.14 -1.56
N ALA A 91 -22.00 14.74 -1.53
CA ALA A 91 -22.17 16.15 -1.23
C ALA A 91 -21.72 16.50 0.20
N ALA A 92 -21.99 15.64 1.17
CA ALA A 92 -21.58 15.85 2.56
C ALA A 92 -20.06 15.74 2.77
N LEU A 93 -19.37 14.87 2.02
CA LEU A 93 -17.93 14.66 2.12
C LEU A 93 -17.10 15.63 1.26
N SER A 94 -17.67 16.16 0.17
CA SER A 94 -16.93 16.92 -0.84
C SER A 94 -17.17 18.45 -0.88
N PRO A 95 -17.35 19.18 0.24
CA PRO A 95 -17.28 20.65 0.19
C PRO A 95 -15.93 21.17 -0.31
N THR A 96 -14.85 20.42 -0.10
CA THR A 96 -13.50 20.73 -0.58
C THR A 96 -12.83 19.45 -1.04
N THR A 97 -12.39 19.42 -2.30
CA THR A 97 -11.75 18.25 -2.90
C THR A 97 -10.32 18.60 -3.32
N VAL A 98 -9.38 17.73 -2.95
CA VAL A 98 -8.00 17.79 -3.44
C VAL A 98 -7.79 16.60 -4.35
N HIS A 99 -7.44 16.87 -5.60
CA HIS A 99 -7.07 15.82 -6.55
C HIS A 99 -5.58 15.53 -6.42
N LEU A 100 -5.22 14.28 -6.14
CA LEU A 100 -3.83 13.85 -6.09
C LEU A 100 -3.44 13.27 -7.47
N PRO A 101 -2.58 13.95 -8.25
CA PRO A 101 -2.21 13.49 -9.58
C PRO A 101 -1.41 12.17 -9.52
N ALA A 102 -1.54 11.38 -10.58
CA ALA A 102 -0.72 10.19 -10.74
C ALA A 102 0.77 10.57 -10.89
N LEU A 103 1.69 9.66 -10.54
CA LEU A 103 3.12 9.94 -10.59
C LEU A 103 3.60 10.31 -12.01
N ARG A 104 3.04 9.70 -13.05
CA ARG A 104 3.32 10.04 -14.46
C ARG A 104 2.96 11.49 -14.83
N GLU A 105 1.96 12.08 -14.19
CA GLU A 105 1.57 13.49 -14.41
C GLU A 105 2.51 14.47 -13.70
N ARG A 106 3.40 13.96 -12.83
CA ARG A 106 4.40 14.72 -12.08
C ARG A 106 5.78 14.05 -12.14
N ALA A 107 6.18 13.60 -13.33
CA ALA A 107 7.45 12.90 -13.52
C ALA A 107 8.67 13.71 -13.03
N GLY A 108 8.58 15.05 -13.01
CA GLY A 108 9.61 15.93 -12.44
C GLY A 108 9.89 15.71 -10.94
N ASP A 109 8.97 15.09 -10.19
CA ASP A 109 9.15 14.76 -8.77
C ASP A 109 9.96 13.46 -8.56
N ILE A 110 10.07 12.61 -9.59
CA ILE A 110 10.70 11.29 -9.50
C ILE A 110 12.15 11.38 -8.99
N PRO A 111 13.02 12.30 -9.44
CA PRO A 111 14.38 12.42 -8.89
C PRO A 111 14.42 12.73 -7.39
N ALA A 112 13.55 13.62 -6.91
CA ALA A 112 13.50 13.99 -5.50
C ALA A 112 12.93 12.82 -4.65
N LEU A 113 11.87 12.18 -5.14
CA LEU A 113 11.27 11.01 -4.50
C LEU A 113 12.25 9.84 -4.43
N ALA A 114 12.97 9.55 -5.53
CA ALA A 114 13.91 8.45 -5.58
C ALA A 114 15.04 8.63 -4.56
N ARG A 115 15.66 9.82 -4.51
CA ARG A 115 16.69 10.14 -3.52
C ARG A 115 16.16 10.06 -2.09
N HIS A 116 14.94 10.55 -1.85
CA HIS A 116 14.31 10.45 -0.53
C HIS A 116 14.10 8.99 -0.11
N PHE A 117 13.60 8.15 -1.00
CA PHE A 117 13.39 6.73 -0.69
C PHE A 117 14.71 6.00 -0.47
N LEU A 118 15.71 6.21 -1.32
CA LEU A 118 17.02 5.58 -1.14
C LEU A 118 17.70 5.97 0.16
N ALA A 119 17.58 7.23 0.58
CA ALA A 119 18.06 7.66 1.90
C ALA A 119 17.37 6.88 3.03
N ARG A 120 16.03 6.78 3.01
CA ARG A 120 15.27 6.00 4.00
C ARG A 120 15.53 4.49 3.94
N ILE A 121 15.87 3.96 2.77
CA ILE A 121 16.20 2.53 2.59
C ILE A 121 17.57 2.25 3.20
N GLY A 122 18.55 3.14 2.97
CA GLY A 122 19.90 3.00 3.54
C GLY A 122 19.98 3.13 5.06
N GLU A 123 18.96 3.69 5.72
CA GLU A 123 18.83 3.71 7.18
C GLU A 123 18.39 2.36 7.77
N GLN A 124 17.97 1.40 6.94
CA GLN A 124 17.47 0.11 7.41
C GLN A 124 18.63 -0.85 7.74
N PRO A 125 18.50 -1.70 8.78
CA PRO A 125 19.51 -2.68 9.14
C PRO A 125 19.90 -3.57 7.95
N GLY A 126 21.20 -3.73 7.72
CA GLY A 126 21.73 -4.56 6.63
C GLY A 126 21.73 -3.88 5.25
N LEU A 127 21.24 -2.64 5.13
CA LEU A 127 21.32 -1.85 3.90
C LEU A 127 22.26 -0.65 4.08
N ARG A 128 22.79 -0.17 2.96
CA ARG A 128 23.67 0.99 2.90
C ARG A 128 23.02 2.13 2.12
N ALA A 129 23.47 3.35 2.38
CA ALA A 129 23.08 4.49 1.57
C ALA A 129 23.64 4.32 0.15
N LEU A 130 22.76 4.40 -0.85
CA LEU A 130 23.11 4.31 -2.27
C LEU A 130 22.80 5.62 -2.97
N GLY A 131 23.71 6.02 -3.86
CA GLY A 131 23.44 7.04 -4.86
C GLY A 131 22.49 6.52 -5.94
N ILE A 132 22.08 7.42 -6.83
CA ILE A 132 21.40 7.05 -8.08
C ILE A 132 21.96 7.91 -9.20
N THR A 133 22.29 7.26 -10.32
CA THR A 133 22.86 7.92 -11.49
C THR A 133 21.79 8.64 -12.31
N ASP A 134 22.19 9.63 -13.11
CA ASP A 134 21.27 10.35 -13.99
C ASP A 134 20.62 9.41 -15.04
N GLY A 135 21.36 8.41 -15.53
CA GLY A 135 20.83 7.40 -16.44
C GLY A 135 19.70 6.58 -15.82
N ALA A 136 19.86 6.14 -14.57
CA ALA A 136 18.79 5.48 -13.81
C ALA A 136 17.59 6.42 -13.60
N LEU A 137 17.83 7.68 -13.25
CA LEU A 137 16.77 8.67 -13.06
C LEU A 137 15.97 8.93 -14.34
N SER A 138 16.65 9.02 -15.50
CA SER A 138 15.99 9.15 -16.80
C SER A 138 15.11 7.95 -17.11
N LEU A 139 15.60 6.73 -16.85
CA LEU A 139 14.83 5.50 -17.02
C LEU A 139 13.59 5.46 -16.12
N LEU A 140 13.76 5.78 -14.83
CA LEU A 140 12.64 5.84 -13.88
C LEU A 140 11.63 6.93 -14.27
N ALA A 141 12.09 8.07 -14.80
CA ALA A 141 11.22 9.15 -15.24
C ALA A 141 10.43 8.85 -16.52
N ALA A 142 10.94 7.94 -17.36
CA ALA A 142 10.29 7.52 -18.59
C ALA A 142 9.17 6.48 -18.39
N TYR A 143 9.10 5.86 -17.20
CA TYR A 143 8.10 4.83 -16.91
C TYR A 143 6.80 5.42 -16.32
N ASP A 144 5.66 4.84 -16.67
CA ASP A 144 4.32 5.39 -16.34
C ASP A 144 3.85 5.15 -14.89
N TRP A 145 4.54 4.29 -14.14
CA TRP A 145 4.24 3.94 -12.75
C TRP A 145 2.74 3.70 -12.47
N PRO A 146 2.11 2.65 -13.02
CA PRO A 146 0.71 2.33 -12.75
C PRO A 146 0.41 2.18 -11.24
N GLY A 147 1.36 1.66 -10.45
CA GLY A 147 1.28 1.59 -8.98
C GLY A 147 1.80 2.83 -8.26
N ASN A 148 2.04 3.93 -8.97
CA ASN A 148 2.43 5.24 -8.46
C ASN A 148 3.68 5.18 -7.55
N VAL A 149 3.74 6.08 -6.57
CA VAL A 149 4.83 6.23 -5.61
C VAL A 149 5.15 4.92 -4.86
N ARG A 150 4.13 4.09 -4.58
CA ARG A 150 4.34 2.79 -3.91
C ARG A 150 5.13 1.82 -4.80
N GLN A 151 4.83 1.78 -6.09
CA GLN A 151 5.59 0.96 -7.04
C GLN A 151 7.03 1.47 -7.20
N LEU A 152 7.21 2.79 -7.34
CA LEU A 152 8.54 3.40 -7.40
C LEU A 152 9.38 3.02 -6.18
N GLN A 153 8.82 3.17 -4.98
CA GLN A 153 9.50 2.80 -3.74
C GLN A 153 9.88 1.31 -3.70
N ALA A 154 8.98 0.42 -4.12
CA ALA A 154 9.23 -1.02 -4.14
C ALA A 154 10.35 -1.39 -5.13
N VAL A 155 10.35 -0.79 -6.32
CA VAL A 155 11.39 -0.99 -7.34
C VAL A 155 12.75 -0.50 -6.85
N LEU A 156 12.80 0.69 -6.24
CA LEU A 156 14.04 1.23 -5.64
C LEU A 156 14.55 0.37 -4.48
N PHE A 157 13.65 -0.14 -3.63
CA PHE A 157 14.01 -1.05 -2.55
C PHE A 157 14.63 -2.33 -3.08
N ARG A 158 14.00 -2.94 -4.09
CA ARG A 158 14.53 -4.14 -4.74
C ARG A 158 15.91 -3.89 -5.33
N ALA A 159 16.06 -2.82 -6.12
CA ALA A 159 17.34 -2.46 -6.73
C ALA A 159 18.42 -2.23 -5.65
N ALA A 160 18.08 -1.55 -4.55
CA ALA A 160 19.01 -1.31 -3.44
C ALA A 160 19.46 -2.59 -2.72
N VAL A 161 18.60 -3.60 -2.62
CA VAL A 161 18.94 -4.91 -2.00
C VAL A 161 19.92 -5.71 -2.85
N PHE A 162 19.84 -5.60 -4.18
CA PHE A 162 20.68 -6.36 -5.11
C PHE A 162 21.87 -5.57 -5.66
N CYS A 163 22.03 -4.29 -5.27
CA CYS A 163 23.10 -3.45 -5.77
C CYS A 163 24.42 -3.70 -5.04
N ASP A 164 25.39 -4.23 -5.77
CA ASP A 164 26.76 -4.44 -5.28
C ASP A 164 27.61 -3.16 -5.29
N GLY A 165 27.23 -2.14 -6.05
CA GLY A 165 27.90 -0.84 -6.12
C GLY A 165 27.43 0.20 -5.10
N ASP A 166 27.99 1.42 -5.20
CA ASP A 166 27.62 2.56 -4.34
C ASP A 166 26.49 3.43 -4.92
N ALA A 167 26.05 3.15 -6.15
CA ALA A 167 24.97 3.88 -6.81
C ALA A 167 24.16 2.98 -7.75
N LEU A 168 22.85 3.23 -7.80
CA LEU A 168 21.96 2.58 -8.75
C LEU A 168 22.13 3.16 -10.16
N THR A 169 22.28 2.27 -11.11
CA THR A 169 22.46 2.49 -12.55
C THR A 169 21.22 2.01 -13.31
N ALA A 170 21.16 2.29 -14.62
CA ALA A 170 20.05 1.82 -15.45
C ALA A 170 19.98 0.27 -15.49
N ASP A 171 21.13 -0.39 -15.36
CA ASP A 171 21.25 -1.86 -15.40
C ASP A 171 20.64 -2.53 -14.16
N ASP A 172 20.49 -1.79 -13.04
CA ASP A 172 19.82 -2.27 -11.84
C ASP A 172 18.28 -2.32 -11.99
N PHE A 173 17.75 -1.83 -13.12
CA PHE A 173 16.31 -1.82 -13.45
C PHE A 173 16.00 -2.56 -14.78
N PRO A 174 16.41 -3.83 -14.95
CA PRO A 174 16.32 -4.53 -16.23
C PRO A 174 14.87 -4.64 -16.73
N GLN A 175 13.91 -4.83 -15.82
CA GLN A 175 12.49 -4.91 -16.15
C GLN A 175 11.94 -3.61 -16.77
N LEU A 176 12.49 -2.45 -16.41
CA LEU A 176 12.08 -1.17 -16.98
C LEU A 176 12.75 -0.95 -18.34
N SER A 177 14.03 -1.32 -18.46
CA SER A 177 14.77 -1.26 -19.72
C SER A 177 14.15 -2.14 -20.80
N ASP A 178 13.70 -3.35 -20.46
CA ASP A 178 13.05 -4.26 -21.41
C ASP A 178 11.69 -3.72 -21.88
N LEU A 179 10.91 -3.11 -20.97
CA LEU A 179 9.60 -2.53 -21.29
C LEU A 179 9.69 -1.25 -22.12
N LEU A 180 10.80 -0.51 -22.00
CA LEU A 180 11.03 0.75 -22.74
C LEU A 180 11.87 0.54 -24.01
N GLY A 181 12.58 -0.59 -24.14
CA GLY A 181 13.48 -0.91 -25.26
C GLY A 181 12.87 -1.71 -26.40
N SER A 182 11.61 -2.18 -26.29
CA SER A 182 10.90 -2.85 -27.39
C SER A 182 9.98 -1.88 -28.14
N ASP A 183 10.46 -1.34 -29.27
CA ASP A 183 9.60 -0.76 -30.31
C ASP A 183 8.66 -1.86 -30.86
N GLY A 184 7.37 -1.78 -30.54
CA GLY A 184 6.33 -2.58 -31.19
C GLY A 184 5.42 -3.36 -30.25
N ALA A 185 4.22 -2.80 -30.04
CA ALA A 185 2.98 -3.45 -29.63
C ALA A 185 3.02 -4.95 -29.33
N GLN A 186 2.96 -5.29 -28.04
CA GLN A 186 2.11 -6.36 -27.51
C GLN A 186 1.72 -5.98 -26.07
N GLN A 187 0.48 -5.53 -25.91
CA GLN A 187 -0.17 -5.44 -24.61
C GLN A 187 -0.29 -6.87 -24.05
N ALA A 188 0.70 -7.32 -23.29
CA ALA A 188 0.55 -8.46 -22.40
C ALA A 188 -0.34 -8.01 -21.22
N PRO A 189 -1.26 -8.87 -20.74
CA PRO A 189 -2.20 -8.49 -19.71
C PRO A 189 -1.43 -8.11 -18.45
N VAL A 190 -1.66 -6.87 -18.03
CA VAL A 190 -1.24 -6.29 -16.76
C VAL A 190 -1.76 -7.21 -15.66
N HIS A 191 -0.94 -8.16 -15.21
CA HIS A 191 -1.22 -8.87 -13.98
C HIS A 191 -0.88 -7.92 -12.83
N GLU A 192 -1.95 -7.35 -12.27
CA GLU A 192 -1.97 -6.74 -10.96
C GLU A 192 -1.21 -7.59 -9.96
N GLY A 193 -0.18 -7.00 -9.36
CA GLY A 193 0.51 -7.59 -8.24
C GLY A 193 1.94 -7.09 -8.16
N VAL A 194 2.26 -6.46 -7.03
CA VAL A 194 3.63 -6.42 -6.50
C VAL A 194 4.02 -7.89 -6.23
N GLY A 195 4.40 -8.61 -7.27
CA GLY A 195 4.52 -10.07 -7.28
C GLY A 195 5.97 -10.49 -7.44
N VAL A 196 6.38 -11.49 -6.65
CA VAL A 196 7.64 -12.19 -6.86
C VAL A 196 7.67 -12.75 -8.28
N MET A 197 8.76 -12.49 -9.00
CA MET A 197 8.93 -13.00 -10.37
C MET A 197 8.95 -14.53 -10.33
N LEU A 198 7.93 -15.16 -10.91
CA LEU A 198 7.80 -16.61 -10.97
C LEU A 198 8.54 -17.23 -12.17
N TYR A 199 8.82 -16.42 -13.19
CA TYR A 199 9.39 -16.87 -14.46
C TYR A 199 10.83 -16.38 -14.63
N THR A 200 11.65 -17.19 -15.28
CA THR A 200 12.98 -16.85 -15.77
C THR A 200 12.89 -16.09 -17.11
N PRO A 201 13.94 -15.38 -17.54
CA PRO A 201 13.94 -14.60 -18.79
C PRO A 201 13.66 -15.40 -20.08
N ASP A 202 13.89 -16.70 -20.05
CA ASP A 202 13.58 -17.67 -21.12
C ASP A 202 12.15 -18.24 -21.04
N GLY A 203 11.31 -17.72 -20.13
CA GLY A 203 9.90 -18.11 -19.99
C GLY A 203 9.65 -19.38 -19.16
N ASN A 204 10.70 -19.97 -18.59
CA ASN A 204 10.60 -21.12 -17.71
C ASN A 204 10.22 -20.72 -16.28
N LEU A 205 9.74 -21.67 -15.46
CA LEU A 205 9.50 -21.41 -14.04
C LEU A 205 10.84 -21.37 -13.30
N ARG A 206 11.01 -20.35 -12.45
CA ARG A 206 12.18 -20.27 -11.56
C ARG A 206 12.20 -21.44 -10.59
N PRO A 207 13.39 -21.87 -10.14
CA PRO A 207 13.52 -22.78 -9.01
C PRO A 207 12.70 -22.29 -7.82
N LEU A 208 12.01 -23.21 -7.14
CA LEU A 208 11.15 -22.88 -6.01
C LEU A 208 11.94 -22.19 -4.88
N GLU A 209 13.20 -22.56 -4.71
CA GLU A 209 14.13 -21.97 -3.75
C GLU A 209 14.36 -20.46 -4.00
N ASP A 210 14.51 -20.05 -5.25
CA ASP A 210 14.74 -18.65 -5.63
C ASP A 210 13.48 -17.80 -5.43
N ILE A 211 12.32 -18.36 -5.79
CA ILE A 211 11.01 -17.74 -5.55
C ILE A 211 10.79 -17.59 -4.05
N GLU A 212 11.08 -18.62 -3.28
CA GLU A 212 10.94 -18.63 -1.82
C GLU A 212 11.87 -17.60 -1.16
N ALA A 213 13.11 -17.46 -1.66
CA ALA A 213 14.05 -16.46 -1.17
C ALA A 213 13.52 -15.03 -1.36
N ASP A 214 12.99 -14.73 -2.54
CA ASP A 214 12.41 -13.41 -2.83
C ASP A 214 11.17 -13.13 -1.98
N VAL A 215 10.32 -14.14 -1.76
CA VAL A 215 9.15 -14.03 -0.86
C VAL A 215 9.60 -13.76 0.58
N ILE A 216 10.60 -14.47 1.07
CA ILE A 216 11.12 -14.30 2.43
C ILE A 216 11.75 -12.91 2.60
N ARG A 217 12.58 -12.46 1.64
CA ARG A 217 13.18 -11.12 1.66
C ARG A 217 12.11 -10.03 1.63
N LEU A 218 11.13 -10.17 0.74
CA LEU A 218 10.00 -9.24 0.65
C LEU A 218 9.21 -9.19 1.96
N ALA A 219 8.93 -10.34 2.57
CA ALA A 219 8.22 -10.42 3.84
C ALA A 219 9.02 -9.79 4.99
N ILE A 220 10.33 -10.03 5.06
CA ILE A 220 11.21 -9.41 6.07
C ILE A 220 11.19 -7.88 5.94
N GLY A 221 11.31 -7.36 4.71
CA GLY A 221 11.21 -5.93 4.44
C GLY A 221 9.83 -5.36 4.80
N HIS A 222 8.76 -6.04 4.36
CA HIS A 222 7.39 -5.60 4.60
C HIS A 222 7.03 -5.55 6.10
N TYR A 223 7.46 -6.56 6.88
CA TYR A 223 7.20 -6.65 8.30
C TYR A 223 8.32 -6.04 9.17
N ARG A 224 9.24 -5.27 8.57
CA ARG A 224 10.28 -4.49 9.25
C ARG A 224 11.15 -5.34 10.17
N GLY A 225 11.61 -6.49 9.70
CA GLY A 225 12.51 -7.35 10.47
C GLY A 225 11.86 -8.10 11.65
N ARG A 226 10.53 -8.01 11.85
CA ARG A 226 9.85 -8.72 12.93
C ARG A 226 9.72 -10.21 12.60
N MET A 227 10.79 -10.98 12.82
CA MET A 227 10.90 -12.40 12.42
C MET A 227 9.74 -13.29 12.89
N THR A 228 9.20 -13.02 14.09
CA THR A 228 8.03 -13.75 14.59
C THR A 228 6.76 -13.44 13.79
N GLU A 229 6.59 -12.20 13.34
CA GLU A 229 5.47 -11.79 12.48
C GLU A 229 5.66 -12.29 11.06
N VAL A 230 6.88 -12.23 10.53
CA VAL A 230 7.26 -12.79 9.22
C VAL A 230 6.92 -14.27 9.15
N ALA A 231 7.41 -15.08 10.10
CA ALA A 231 7.14 -16.52 10.14
C ALA A 231 5.63 -16.81 10.24
N ARG A 232 4.92 -16.10 11.13
CA ARG A 232 3.48 -16.24 11.30
C ARG A 232 2.69 -15.92 10.04
N ARG A 233 3.07 -14.87 9.32
CA ARG A 233 2.37 -14.39 8.11
C ARG A 233 2.71 -15.21 6.87
N LEU A 234 3.92 -15.77 6.82
CA LEU A 234 4.32 -16.74 5.80
C LEU A 234 3.78 -18.15 6.07
N GLY A 235 3.16 -18.40 7.23
CA GLY A 235 2.59 -19.70 7.59
C GLY A 235 3.66 -20.77 7.90
N ILE A 236 4.89 -20.37 8.20
CA ILE A 236 6.00 -21.27 8.52
C ILE A 236 6.47 -21.13 9.97
N GLY A 237 7.06 -22.20 10.51
CA GLY A 237 7.67 -22.17 11.84
C GLY A 237 8.89 -21.25 11.90
N ARG A 238 9.16 -20.63 13.06
CA ARG A 238 10.34 -19.78 13.25
C ARG A 238 11.65 -20.51 12.97
N SER A 239 11.79 -21.75 13.43
CA SER A 239 12.97 -22.59 13.14
C SER A 239 13.13 -22.86 11.64
N THR A 240 12.02 -23.07 10.92
CA THR A 240 12.02 -23.25 9.46
C THR A 240 12.45 -21.98 8.74
N LEU A 241 11.98 -20.81 9.19
CA LEU A 241 12.38 -19.51 8.65
C LEU A 241 13.90 -19.29 8.84
N TYR A 242 14.43 -19.49 10.04
CA TYR A 242 15.88 -19.32 10.30
C TYR A 242 16.73 -20.33 9.53
N ARG A 243 16.29 -21.59 9.43
CA ARG A 243 16.99 -22.60 8.62
C ARG A 243 17.05 -22.18 7.15
N LYS A 244 15.92 -21.70 6.60
CA LYS A 244 15.85 -21.20 5.22
C LYS A 244 16.73 -19.97 5.03
N LEU A 245 16.80 -19.05 6.00
CA LEU A 245 17.71 -17.90 5.95
C LEU A 245 19.18 -18.34 5.91
N THR A 246 19.56 -19.38 6.65
CA THR A 246 20.92 -19.96 6.61
C THR A 246 21.20 -20.67 5.29
N GLU A 247 20.26 -21.48 4.79
CA GLU A 247 20.36 -22.18 3.50
C GLU A 247 20.47 -21.19 2.33
N LEU A 248 19.81 -20.03 2.42
CA LEU A 248 19.81 -18.96 1.41
C LEU A 248 20.95 -17.95 1.57
N GLY A 249 21.81 -18.08 2.59
CA GLY A 249 22.92 -17.17 2.83
C GLY A 249 22.52 -15.75 3.28
N ILE A 250 21.30 -15.57 3.82
CA ILE A 250 20.73 -14.28 4.26
C ILE A 250 20.93 -14.08 5.79
N GLY A 251 21.79 -14.88 6.42
CA GLY A 251 21.91 -15.02 7.87
C GLY A 251 22.25 -13.74 8.66
N ASP A 252 22.84 -12.73 8.01
CA ASP A 252 23.33 -11.51 8.67
C ASP A 252 22.40 -10.28 8.51
N ALA A 253 21.19 -10.46 7.98
CA ALA A 253 20.19 -9.38 7.85
C ALA A 253 19.23 -9.27 9.05
N ALA A 254 19.61 -9.82 10.22
CA ALA A 254 18.85 -9.77 11.47
C ALA A 254 19.41 -8.73 12.46
#